data_AF-A0A0R4J8V6-F1
#
_entry.id   AF-A0A0R4J8V6-F1
#
_cell.length_a   1.000
_cell.length_b   1.000
_cell.length_c   1.000
_cell.angle_alpha   90.00
_cell.angle_beta   90.00
_cell.angle_gamma   90.00
#
_symmetry.space_group_name_H-M   'P 1'
#
loop_
_entity.id
_entity.type
_entity.pdbx_description
1 polymer ?
#
loop_
_entity_poly.entity_id
_entity_poly.type
_entity_poly.pdbx_seq_one_letter_code
_entity_poly.pdbx_strand_id
1 'polypeptide(L)'
;MAETTFTFRVDDALKSEFSQAAKACDRSAAQLLRDYMRDIVKEQKEKIAHELWFQEQVQLGLNSANAGDVIPFEEIETEAQAWRFEIQRKLKTSDS
;
A
#
# COMPACT_ATOMS: atom_id res chain seq x y z
N MET A 1 22.83 -15.16 -8.19
CA MET A 1 22.18 -13.85 -8.46
C MET A 1 23.26 -12.94 -9.04
N ALA A 2 23.01 -12.24 -10.15
CA ALA A 2 24.00 -11.34 -10.72
C ALA A 2 24.14 -10.11 -9.81
N GLU A 3 25.36 -9.87 -9.31
CA GLU A 3 25.68 -8.64 -8.59
C GLU A 3 25.94 -7.53 -9.63
N THR A 4 25.37 -6.34 -9.40
CA THR A 4 25.57 -5.17 -10.26
C THR A 4 25.96 -3.99 -9.39
N THR A 5 26.96 -3.24 -9.82
CA THR A 5 27.50 -2.09 -9.08
C THR A 5 26.81 -0.80 -9.52
N PHE A 6 26.36 0.00 -8.56
CA PHE A 6 25.81 1.33 -8.78
C PHE A 6 26.77 2.37 -8.20
N THR A 7 27.31 3.26 -9.03
CA THR A 7 28.26 4.30 -8.62
C THR A 7 27.60 5.67 -8.75
N PHE A 8 27.62 6.46 -7.68
CA PHE A 8 27.08 7.82 -7.64
C PHE A 8 28.02 8.74 -6.86
N ARG A 9 27.92 10.04 -7.13
CA ARG A 9 28.67 11.07 -6.39
C ARG A 9 27.82 11.60 -5.26
N VAL A 10 28.46 11.83 -4.12
CA VAL A 10 27.88 12.47 -2.94
C VAL A 10 28.88 13.45 -2.36
N ASP A 11 28.39 14.44 -1.64
CA ASP A 11 29.24 15.32 -0.85
C ASP A 11 29.97 14.52 0.24
N ASP A 12 31.22 14.89 0.51
CA ASP A 12 32.05 14.13 1.45
C ASP A 12 31.53 14.22 2.90
N ALA A 13 30.97 15.38 3.27
CA ALA A 13 30.27 15.56 4.55
C ALA A 13 29.09 14.59 4.68
N LEU A 14 28.24 14.50 3.65
CA LEU A 14 27.10 13.59 3.62
C LEU A 14 27.52 12.12 3.72
N LYS A 15 28.58 11.73 3.01
CA LYS A 15 29.15 10.38 3.09
C LYS A 15 29.58 10.04 4.52
N SER A 16 30.25 10.97 5.20
CA SER A 16 30.74 10.79 6.56
C SER A 16 29.58 10.64 7.54
N GLU A 17 28.62 11.57 7.51
CA GLU A 17 27.43 11.57 8.38
C GLU A 17 26.60 10.29 8.17
N PHE A 18 26.33 9.92 6.93
CA PHE A 18 25.56 8.72 6.62
C PHE A 18 26.27 7.45 7.09
N SER A 19 27.60 7.39 6.95
CA SER A 19 28.39 6.26 7.44
C SER A 19 28.38 6.17 8.97
N GLN A 20 28.39 7.30 9.67
CA GLN A 20 28.28 7.35 11.14
C GLN A 20 26.89 6.92 11.61
N ALA A 21 25.83 7.41 10.96
CA ALA A 21 24.46 7.00 11.24
C ALA A 21 24.24 5.51 10.99
N ALA A 22 24.79 4.97 9.89
CA ALA A 22 24.70 3.54 9.59
C ALA A 22 25.36 2.69 10.69
N LYS A 23 26.56 3.10 11.15
CA LYS A 23 27.27 2.45 12.25
C LYS A 23 26.48 2.48 13.56
N ALA A 24 25.80 3.59 13.87
CA ALA A 24 24.95 3.69 15.06
C ALA A 24 23.76 2.71 15.02
N CYS A 25 23.36 2.28 13.82
CA CYS A 25 22.33 1.27 13.59
C CYS A 25 22.91 -0.15 13.39
N ASP A 26 24.20 -0.38 13.67
CA ASP A 26 24.92 -1.64 13.43
C ASP A 26 24.80 -2.16 11.97
N ARG A 27 24.70 -1.23 11.01
CA ARG A 27 24.55 -1.53 9.57
C ARG A 27 25.62 -0.82 8.76
N SER A 28 25.89 -1.35 7.57
CA SER A 28 26.70 -0.64 6.57
C SER A 28 25.85 0.34 5.76
N ALA A 29 26.47 1.42 5.30
CA ALA A 29 25.83 2.38 4.40
C ALA A 29 25.22 1.70 3.15
N ALA A 30 25.90 0.68 2.61
CA ALA A 30 25.42 -0.08 1.47
C ALA A 30 24.17 -0.93 1.79
N GLN A 31 24.03 -1.44 3.03
CA GLN A 31 22.81 -2.13 3.45
C GLN A 31 21.63 -1.17 3.51
N LEU A 32 21.79 -0.03 4.18
CA LEU A 32 20.74 0.99 4.27
C LEU A 32 20.30 1.49 2.89
N LEU A 33 21.26 1.73 1.99
CA LEU A 33 20.95 2.15 0.64
C LEU A 33 20.14 1.09 -0.13
N ARG A 34 20.50 -0.19 0.00
CA ARG A 34 19.74 -1.28 -0.65
C ARG A 34 18.34 -1.43 -0.07
N ASP A 35 18.17 -1.21 1.24
CA ASP A 35 16.86 -1.26 1.89
C ASP A 35 16.00 -0.10 1.40
N TYR A 36 16.54 1.11 1.40
CA TYR A 36 15.86 2.29 0.85
C TYR A 36 15.48 2.14 -0.62
N MET A 37 16.37 1.58 -1.46
CA MET A 37 16.06 1.27 -2.86
C MET A 37 14.90 0.28 -2.99
N ARG A 38 14.83 -0.74 -2.13
CA ARG A 38 13.71 -1.70 -2.11
C ARG A 38 12.41 -1.02 -1.71
N ASP A 39 12.46 -0.14 -0.70
CA ASP A 39 11.28 0.57 -0.21
C ASP A 39 10.70 1.49 -1.28
N ILE A 40 11.53 2.27 -1.98
CA ILE A 40 11.07 3.11 -3.10
C ILE A 40 10.43 2.26 -4.21
N VAL A 41 11.07 1.16 -4.60
CA VAL A 41 10.53 0.29 -5.67
C VAL A 41 9.19 -0.31 -5.24
N LYS A 42 9.07 -0.71 -3.97
CA LYS A 42 7.82 -1.24 -3.42
C LYS A 42 6.74 -0.17 -3.43
N GLU A 43 7.01 1.01 -2.87
CA GLU A 43 6.06 2.13 -2.82
C GLU A 43 5.60 2.53 -4.22
N GLN A 44 6.52 2.63 -5.19
CA GLN A 44 6.17 3.00 -6.55
C GLN A 44 5.31 1.92 -7.23
N LYS A 45 5.61 0.63 -6.99
CA LYS A 45 4.79 -0.48 -7.51
C LYS A 45 3.40 -0.47 -6.90
N GLU A 46 3.29 -0.26 -5.59
CA GLU A 46 2.01 -0.17 -4.89
C GLU A 46 1.18 1.01 -5.40
N LYS A 47 1.79 2.18 -5.60
CA LYS A 47 1.11 3.34 -6.20
C LYS A 47 0.60 3.05 -7.61
N ILE A 48 1.43 2.47 -8.47
CA ILE A 48 1.03 2.13 -9.85
C ILE A 48 -0.06 1.05 -9.85
N ALA A 49 0.09 0.02 -9.03
CA ALA A 49 -0.89 -1.05 -8.92
C ALA A 49 -2.24 -0.53 -8.39
N HIS A 50 -2.21 0.33 -7.37
CA HIS A 50 -3.40 0.99 -6.85
C HIS A 50 -4.06 1.87 -7.91
N GLU A 51 -3.30 2.67 -8.64
CA GLU A 51 -3.82 3.52 -9.72
C GLU A 51 -4.49 2.70 -10.82
N LEU A 52 -3.82 1.63 -11.29
CA LEU A 52 -4.37 0.76 -12.33
C LEU A 52 -5.65 0.06 -11.85
N TRP A 53 -5.62 -0.52 -10.65
CA TRP A 53 -6.79 -1.13 -10.04
C TRP A 53 -7.93 -0.12 -9.88
N PHE A 54 -7.64 1.10 -9.44
CA PHE A 54 -8.64 2.15 -9.26
C PHE A 54 -9.31 2.52 -10.59
N GLN A 55 -8.53 2.69 -11.66
CA GLN A 55 -9.06 2.97 -12.99
C GLN A 55 -9.98 1.83 -13.50
N GLU A 56 -9.59 0.58 -13.28
CA GLU A 56 -10.43 -0.58 -13.63
C GLU A 56 -11.75 -0.60 -12.84
N GLN A 57 -11.71 -0.35 -11.53
CA GLN A 57 -12.92 -0.30 -10.70
C GLN A 57 -13.87 0.84 -11.10
N VAL A 58 -13.32 2.02 -11.41
CA VAL A 58 -14.11 3.16 -11.90
C VAL A 58 -14.78 2.81 -13.21
N GLN A 59 -14.05 2.19 -14.15
CA GLN A 59 -14.62 1.81 -15.44
C GLN A 59 -15.71 0.75 -15.29
N LEU A 60 -15.54 -0.23 -14.40
CA LEU A 60 -16.57 -1.21 -14.07
C LEU A 60 -17.83 -0.54 -13.52
N GLY A 61 -17.69 0.40 -12.59
CA GLY A 61 -18.81 1.16 -12.04
C GLY A 61 -19.54 1.99 -13.09
N LEU A 62 -18.82 2.68 -13.96
CA LEU A 62 -19.40 3.43 -15.08
C LEU A 62 -20.16 2.51 -16.05
N ASN A 63 -19.59 1.34 -16.37
CA ASN A 63 -20.22 0.38 -17.27
C ASN A 63 -21.51 -0.20 -16.66
N SER A 64 -21.49 -0.57 -15.37
CA SER A 64 -22.67 -1.05 -14.63
C SER A 64 -23.76 0.01 -14.55
N ALA A 65 -23.40 1.26 -14.25
CA ALA A 65 -24.34 2.39 -14.25
C ALA A 65 -24.97 2.61 -15.64
N ASN A 66 -24.16 2.56 -16.70
CA ASN A 66 -24.63 2.71 -18.07
C ASN A 66 -25.51 1.53 -18.52
N ALA A 67 -25.26 0.32 -18.03
CA ALA A 67 -26.10 -0.86 -18.27
C ALA A 67 -27.41 -0.84 -17.47
N GLY A 68 -27.54 0.07 -16.49
CA GLY A 68 -28.67 0.12 -15.57
C GLY A 68 -28.60 -0.92 -14.44
N ASP A 69 -27.47 -1.59 -14.28
CA ASP A 69 -27.20 -2.59 -13.24
C ASP A 69 -26.87 -1.89 -11.90
N VAL A 70 -27.74 -0.98 -11.46
CA VAL A 70 -27.58 -0.19 -10.23
C VAL A 70 -28.61 -0.59 -9.21
N ILE A 71 -28.18 -0.67 -7.94
CA ILE A 71 -29.07 -0.97 -6.82
C ILE A 71 -29.48 0.37 -6.18
N PRO A 72 -30.78 0.59 -5.90
CA PRO A 72 -31.24 1.76 -5.18
C PRO A 72 -30.61 1.86 -3.79
N PHE A 73 -30.35 3.09 -3.35
CA PHE A 73 -29.73 3.36 -2.05
C PHE A 73 -30.48 2.71 -0.87
N GLU A 74 -31.81 2.76 -0.88
CA GLU A 74 -32.65 2.21 0.20
C GLU A 74 -32.52 0.68 0.35
N GLU A 75 -32.33 -0.02 -0.77
CA GLU A 75 -32.12 -1.47 -0.78
C GLU A 75 -30.74 -1.82 -0.21
N ILE A 76 -29.69 -1.10 -0.62
CA ILE A 76 -28.34 -1.26 -0.05
C ILE A 76 -28.32 -0.98 1.46
N GLU A 77 -28.97 0.09 1.92
CA GLU A 77 -28.99 0.41 3.35
C GLU A 77 -29.71 -0.66 4.18
N THR A 78 -30.78 -1.24 3.65
CA THR A 78 -31.52 -2.31 4.31
C THR A 78 -30.63 -3.55 4.50
N GLU A 79 -29.92 -3.97 3.45
CA GLU A 79 -28.98 -5.09 3.53
C GLU A 79 -27.81 -4.79 4.47
N ALA A 80 -27.23 -3.60 4.37
CA ALA A 80 -26.14 -3.17 5.23
C ALA A 80 -26.55 -3.11 6.71
N GLN A 81 -27.79 -2.72 7.02
CA GLN A 81 -28.33 -2.77 8.39
C GLN A 81 -28.42 -4.22 8.90
N ALA A 82 -28.94 -5.14 8.10
CA ALA A 82 -29.02 -6.56 8.45
C ALA A 82 -27.62 -7.15 8.71
N TRP A 83 -26.66 -6.86 7.84
CA TRP A 83 -25.27 -7.28 8.01
C TRP A 83 -24.63 -6.72 9.28
N ARG A 84 -24.77 -5.41 9.53
CA ARG A 84 -24.26 -4.75 10.76
C ARG A 84 -24.85 -5.37 12.02
N PHE A 85 -26.14 -5.69 12.03
CA PHE A 85 -26.79 -6.35 13.16
C PHE A 85 -26.22 -7.75 13.39
N GLU A 86 -25.97 -8.53 12.34
CA GLU A 86 -25.39 -9.86 12.46
C GLU A 86 -23.96 -9.83 13.00
N ILE A 87 -23.13 -8.91 12.51
CA ILE A 87 -21.75 -8.71 13.00
C ILE A 87 -21.76 -8.32 14.48
N GLN A 88 -22.64 -7.39 14.89
CA GLN A 88 -22.78 -7.00 16.29
C GLN A 88 -23.23 -8.16 17.19
N ARG A 89 -24.15 -9.01 16.70
CA ARG A 89 -24.58 -10.22 17.43
C ARG A 89 -23.39 -11.17 17.65
N LYS A 90 -22.60 -11.44 16.62
CA LYS A 90 -21.42 -12.33 16.70
C LYS A 90 -20.39 -11.81 17.71
N LEU A 91 -20.11 -10.51 17.69
CA LEU A 91 -19.18 -9.87 18.63
C LEU A 91 -19.66 -9.99 20.09
N LYS A 92 -20.96 -9.81 20.35
CA LYS A 92 -21.52 -9.96 21.70
C LYS A 92 -21.51 -11.41 22.20
N THR A 93 -21.67 -12.38 21.30
CA THR A 93 -21.59 -13.81 21.66
C THR A 93 -20.16 -14.29 21.89
N SER A 94 -19.14 -13.64 21.31
CA SER A 94 -17.73 -13.97 21.55
C SER A 94 -17.14 -13.38 22.83
N ASP A 95 -17.83 -12.40 23.45
CA ASP A 95 -17.39 -11.68 24.65
C ASP A 95 -18.06 -12.21 25.95
N SER A 96 -18.88 -13.27 25.86
CA SER A 96 -19.57 -13.95 26.98
C SER A 96 -19.13 -15.41 27.08
#